data_AF-A0A434GND0-F1
#
_entry.id   AF-A0A434GND0-F1
#
_cell.length_a   1.000
_cell.length_b   1.000
_cell.length_c   1.000
_cell.angle_alpha   90.00
_cell.angle_beta   90.00
_cell.angle_gamma   90.00
#
_symmetry.space_group_name_H-M   'P 1'
#
loop_
_entity.id
_entity.type
_entity.pdbx_description
1 polymer ?
#
loop_
_entity_poly.entity_id
_entity_poly.type
_entity_poly.pdbx_seq_one_letter_code
_entity_poly.pdbx_strand_id
1 'polypeptide(L)'
;RLPVAPLSVERHLAEPVTLTEDIERLVGMLAATLKTDLERRGEGARTLALLLFRVDGAVSRIALGTSRPMREPMLIQKLFHERLAALEQDIDAGYGFDLVRLSVLAAATFDMQQADLTGETIDDGADIALFADRIRARLGEGAVLRPVAVESHLPERAVATIPFTEAPRRTTPPKKPGRLQAPQTIFPPERPIRLFRSPEPIDVPATEMPEGPPLHFRWRRALYRVTRAEGPERIAAEWWREAPSDEAASTRDYFRIEDADGRRYWLYRQGLYGNTQVPPRWFM
;
A
#
# COMPACT_ATOMS: atom_id res chain seq x y z
N ARG A 1 8.49 10.81 22.95
CA ARG A 1 9.89 10.38 23.10
C ARG A 1 10.26 9.63 21.83
N LEU A 2 11.37 9.98 21.18
CA LEU A 2 11.83 9.27 19.98
C LEU A 2 12.26 7.84 20.36
N PRO A 3 12.05 6.84 19.48
CA PRO A 3 12.57 5.50 19.72
C PRO A 3 14.10 5.56 19.80
N VAL A 4 14.66 4.92 20.82
CA VAL A 4 16.11 4.77 20.97
C VAL A 4 16.59 3.83 19.86
N ALA A 5 17.53 4.30 19.05
CA ALA A 5 18.07 3.49 17.96
C ALA A 5 18.87 2.30 18.55
N PRO A 6 18.55 1.04 18.20
CA PRO A 6 19.32 -0.12 18.65
C PRO A 6 20.79 -0.13 18.19
N LEU A 7 21.09 0.55 17.09
CA LEU A 7 22.43 0.75 16.54
C LEU A 7 22.53 2.15 15.93
N SER A 8 23.65 2.83 16.17
CA SER A 8 23.99 4.08 15.51
C SER A 8 25.49 4.22 15.40
N VAL A 9 25.97 4.71 14.26
CA VAL A 9 27.36 5.08 14.04
C VAL A 9 27.39 6.55 13.64
N GLU A 10 28.38 7.26 14.14
CA GLU A 10 28.54 8.68 13.87
C GLU A 10 29.97 9.05 13.53
N ARG A 11 30.13 10.17 12.84
CA ARG A 11 31.42 10.72 12.47
C ARG A 11 31.39 12.22 12.72
N HIS A 12 32.26 12.65 13.63
CA HIS A 12 32.63 14.06 13.77
C HIS A 12 33.62 14.43 12.67
N LEU A 13 33.40 15.58 12.06
CA LEU A 13 34.20 16.12 10.96
C LEU A 13 35.05 17.27 11.49
N ALA A 14 36.33 17.29 11.12
CA ALA A 14 37.23 18.39 11.48
C ALA A 14 36.86 19.68 10.73
N GLU A 15 36.38 19.54 9.49
CA GLU A 15 35.87 20.61 8.65
C GLU A 15 34.40 20.32 8.29
N PRO A 16 33.50 21.31 8.40
CA PRO A 16 32.10 21.14 8.04
C PRO A 16 31.91 20.84 6.56
N VAL A 17 31.03 19.89 6.22
CA VAL A 17 30.69 19.55 4.84
C VAL A 17 29.40 20.21 4.40
N THR A 18 29.36 20.71 3.17
CA THR A 18 28.18 21.34 2.56
C THR A 18 27.69 20.60 1.31
N LEU A 19 28.57 19.84 0.65
CA LEU A 19 28.25 19.15 -0.59
C LEU A 19 27.50 17.84 -0.32
N THR A 20 26.43 17.61 -1.06
CA THR A 20 25.65 16.37 -1.01
C THR A 20 26.51 15.14 -1.30
N GLU A 21 27.47 15.25 -2.23
CA GLU A 21 28.41 14.16 -2.56
C GLU A 21 29.28 13.74 -1.37
N ASP A 22 29.71 14.69 -0.53
CA ASP A 22 30.47 14.37 0.69
C ASP A 22 29.60 13.63 1.71
N ILE A 23 28.35 14.07 1.85
CA ILE A 23 27.37 13.41 2.70
C ILE A 23 27.13 11.98 2.21
N GLU A 24 26.97 11.77 0.89
CA GLU A 24 26.79 10.43 0.31
C GLU A 24 28.00 9.51 0.53
N ARG A 25 29.22 10.03 0.42
CA ARG A 25 30.45 9.29 0.75
C ARG A 25 30.46 8.90 2.24
N LEU A 26 30.10 9.83 3.12
CA LEU A 26 29.98 9.57 4.57
C LEU A 26 28.93 8.50 4.87
N VAL A 27 27.78 8.52 4.21
CA VAL A 27 26.76 7.46 4.35
C VAL A 27 27.33 6.09 4.00
N GLY A 28 28.08 5.98 2.88
CA GLY A 28 28.71 4.72 2.50
C GLY A 28 29.68 4.19 3.56
N MET A 29 30.52 5.05 4.13
CA MET A 29 31.46 4.68 5.20
C MET A 29 30.74 4.27 6.50
N LEU A 30 29.74 5.05 6.93
CA LEU A 30 28.96 4.74 8.13
C LEU A 30 28.15 3.45 7.95
N ALA A 31 27.62 3.20 6.76
CA ALA A 31 26.93 1.97 6.43
C ALA A 31 27.86 0.75 6.45
N ALA A 32 29.12 0.90 6.02
CA ALA A 32 30.13 -0.16 6.13
C ALA A 32 30.43 -0.52 7.59
N THR A 33 30.51 0.48 8.49
CA THR A 33 30.65 0.23 9.92
C THR A 33 29.41 -0.46 10.50
N LEU A 34 28.21 0.04 10.16
CA LEU A 34 26.95 -0.57 10.61
C LEU A 34 26.78 -2.02 10.13
N LYS A 35 27.27 -2.36 8.93
CA LYS A 35 27.22 -3.73 8.40
C LYS A 35 27.85 -4.70 9.39
N THR A 36 29.03 -4.39 9.92
CA THR A 36 29.75 -5.26 10.86
C THR A 36 28.94 -5.50 12.14
N ASP A 37 28.27 -4.47 12.67
CA ASP A 37 27.45 -4.60 13.86
C ASP A 37 26.14 -5.37 13.60
N LEU A 38 25.52 -5.13 12.45
CA LEU A 38 24.32 -5.85 12.01
C LEU A 38 24.63 -7.34 11.75
N GLU A 39 25.76 -7.66 11.13
CA GLU A 39 26.22 -9.03 10.91
C GLU A 39 26.46 -9.77 12.23
N ARG A 40 27.07 -9.11 13.22
CA ARG A 40 27.28 -9.68 14.56
C ARG A 40 25.96 -10.03 15.26
N ARG A 41 24.89 -9.27 14.97
CA ARG A 41 23.55 -9.51 15.53
C ARG A 41 22.69 -10.45 14.68
N GLY A 42 23.14 -10.84 13.48
CA GLY A 42 22.31 -11.59 12.54
C GLY A 42 21.10 -10.80 12.04
N GLU A 43 21.22 -9.47 11.99
CA GLU A 43 20.14 -8.54 11.69
C GLU A 43 20.40 -7.75 10.40
N GLY A 44 19.35 -7.11 9.89
CA GLY A 44 19.40 -6.12 8.83
C GLY A 44 18.47 -4.96 9.15
N ALA A 45 18.84 -3.76 8.68
CA ALA A 45 18.06 -2.57 8.90
C ALA A 45 16.73 -2.62 8.12
N ARG A 46 15.64 -2.26 8.79
CA ARG A 46 14.28 -2.05 8.26
C ARG A 46 13.95 -0.58 8.12
N THR A 47 14.49 0.24 9.00
CA THR A 47 14.35 1.68 8.97
C THR A 47 15.66 2.31 9.36
N LEU A 48 16.17 3.18 8.50
CA LEU A 48 17.39 3.95 8.70
C LEU A 48 17.04 5.43 8.83
N ALA A 49 17.83 6.15 9.62
CA ALA A 49 17.79 7.60 9.65
C ALA A 49 19.19 8.17 9.57
N LEU A 50 19.40 9.05 8.59
CA LEU A 50 20.54 9.93 8.49
C LEU A 50 20.22 11.22 9.25
N LEU A 51 21.05 11.55 10.22
CA LEU A 51 20.99 12.80 10.95
C LEU A 51 22.22 13.63 10.57
N LEU A 52 21.96 14.85 10.12
CA LEU A 52 22.97 15.83 9.75
C LEU A 52 22.88 16.96 10.78
N PHE A 53 23.93 17.11 11.57
CA PHE A 53 24.04 18.14 12.60
C PHE A 53 24.82 19.31 12.02
N ARG A 54 24.19 20.47 12.02
CA ARG A 54 24.76 21.71 11.50
C ARG A 54 25.51 22.43 12.61
N VAL A 55 26.53 23.20 12.24
CA VAL A 55 27.40 23.94 13.18
C VAL A 55 26.60 24.88 14.10
N ASP A 56 25.46 25.41 13.63
CA ASP A 56 24.57 26.28 14.42
C ASP A 56 23.58 25.53 15.31
N GLY A 57 23.67 24.20 15.37
CA GLY A 57 22.83 23.33 16.18
C GLY A 57 21.55 22.84 15.50
N ALA A 58 21.26 23.26 14.26
CA ALA A 58 20.13 22.70 13.52
C ALA A 58 20.38 21.23 13.15
N VAL A 59 19.32 20.41 13.15
CA VAL A 59 19.43 18.98 12.82
C VAL A 59 18.46 18.61 11.72
N SER A 60 19.00 18.19 10.58
CA SER A 60 18.22 17.64 9.48
C SER A 60 18.12 16.13 9.63
N ARG A 61 16.90 15.60 9.60
CA ARG A 61 16.63 14.16 9.76
C ARG A 61 15.99 13.59 8.52
N ILE A 62 16.65 12.61 7.93
CA ILE A 62 16.22 11.97 6.69
C ILE A 62 16.04 10.48 6.98
N ALA A 63 14.80 10.02 6.99
CA ALA A 63 14.45 8.63 7.26
C ALA A 63 14.13 7.86 5.97
N LEU A 64 14.44 6.57 5.98
CA LEU A 64 14.17 5.62 4.90
C LEU A 64 13.71 4.28 5.46
N GLY A 65 12.63 3.73 4.91
CA GLY A 65 12.17 2.37 5.18
C GLY A 65 12.58 1.41 4.06
N THR A 66 13.11 0.24 4.42
CA THR A 66 13.45 -0.83 3.48
C THR A 66 12.43 -1.95 3.52
N SER A 67 12.19 -2.53 2.35
CA SER A 67 11.22 -3.61 2.15
C SER A 67 11.77 -4.94 2.58
N ARG A 68 13.09 -5.14 2.62
CA ARG A 68 13.82 -6.29 3.21
C ARG A 68 14.78 -5.81 4.28
N PRO A 69 15.08 -6.63 5.31
CA PRO A 69 16.25 -6.39 6.15
C PRO A 69 17.47 -6.15 5.23
N MET A 70 18.08 -4.98 5.33
CA MET A 70 19.18 -4.55 4.46
C MET A 70 20.41 -4.23 5.31
N ARG A 71 21.55 -4.76 4.90
CA ARG A 71 22.85 -4.48 5.56
C ARG A 71 23.96 -4.12 4.57
N GLU A 72 23.67 -4.13 3.26
CA GLU A 72 24.67 -3.91 2.22
C GLU A 72 24.94 -2.41 2.01
N PRO A 73 26.17 -1.91 2.27
CA PRO A 73 26.48 -0.47 2.27
C PRO A 73 26.19 0.21 0.94
N MET A 74 26.52 -0.45 -0.18
CA MET A 74 26.27 0.12 -1.51
C MET A 74 24.77 0.34 -1.79
N LEU A 75 23.90 -0.57 -1.32
CA LEU A 75 22.45 -0.43 -1.48
C LEU A 75 21.90 0.68 -0.58
N ILE A 76 22.37 0.74 0.66
CA ILE A 76 21.99 1.81 1.61
C ILE A 76 22.39 3.17 1.05
N GLN A 77 23.62 3.31 0.55
CA GLN A 77 24.11 4.54 -0.06
C GLN A 77 23.25 4.96 -1.26
N LYS A 78 22.91 4.02 -2.16
CA LYS A 78 22.02 4.30 -3.31
C LYS A 78 20.64 4.79 -2.86
N LEU A 79 20.05 4.21 -1.82
CA LEU A 79 18.75 4.69 -1.32
C LEU A 79 18.84 6.10 -0.75
N PHE A 80 19.92 6.42 -0.02
CA PHE A 80 20.14 7.77 0.46
C PHE A 80 20.43 8.77 -0.66
N HIS A 81 21.15 8.37 -1.72
CA HIS A 81 21.33 9.19 -2.91
C HIS A 81 19.98 9.59 -3.53
N GLU A 82 19.09 8.63 -3.79
CA GLU A 82 17.76 8.89 -4.35
C GLU A 82 16.95 9.85 -3.45
N ARG A 83 17.07 9.69 -2.13
CA ARG A 83 16.37 10.51 -1.13
C ARG A 83 16.94 11.91 -0.98
N LEU A 84 18.26 12.05 -0.96
CA LEU A 84 18.97 13.32 -0.86
C LEU A 84 18.72 14.15 -2.11
N ALA A 85 18.82 13.53 -3.28
CA ALA A 85 18.48 14.19 -4.53
C ALA A 85 17.01 14.67 -4.53
N ALA A 86 16.10 14.00 -3.80
CA ALA A 86 14.68 14.38 -3.77
C ALA A 86 14.42 15.55 -2.82
N LEU A 87 15.34 15.75 -1.87
CA LEU A 87 15.33 16.79 -0.86
C LEU A 87 16.37 17.88 -1.11
N GLU A 88 17.04 17.88 -2.26
CA GLU A 88 18.20 18.76 -2.50
C GLU A 88 17.85 20.24 -2.30
N GLN A 89 16.61 20.62 -2.60
CA GLN A 89 16.10 21.98 -2.38
C GLN A 89 15.66 22.26 -0.94
N ASP A 90 15.45 21.22 -0.12
CA ASP A 90 14.94 21.29 1.25
C ASP A 90 16.04 21.16 2.32
N ILE A 91 17.24 20.69 1.95
CA ILE A 91 18.37 20.51 2.87
C ILE A 91 19.21 21.80 2.89
N ASP A 92 18.96 22.64 3.89
CA ASP A 92 19.77 23.83 4.14
C ASP A 92 21.05 23.50 4.91
N ALA A 93 22.17 23.42 4.17
CA ALA A 93 23.47 23.16 4.74
C ALA A 93 24.01 24.33 5.60
N GLY A 94 23.53 25.57 5.44
CA GLY A 94 24.04 26.75 6.14
C GLY A 94 25.58 26.84 6.12
N TYR A 95 26.21 26.81 7.30
CA TYR A 95 27.68 26.80 7.48
C TYR A 95 28.32 25.41 7.38
N GLY A 96 27.56 24.39 6.97
CA GLY A 96 27.98 23.00 6.85
C GLY A 96 27.59 22.15 8.06
N PHE A 97 27.68 20.84 7.85
CA PHE A 97 27.45 19.82 8.86
C PHE A 97 28.78 19.37 9.47
N ASP A 98 28.90 19.37 10.78
CA ASP A 98 30.11 18.97 11.52
C ASP A 98 29.99 17.57 12.16
N LEU A 99 28.77 17.03 12.22
CA LEU A 99 28.50 15.67 12.67
C LEU A 99 27.46 15.01 11.76
N VAL A 100 27.79 13.81 11.31
CA VAL A 100 26.89 12.95 10.54
C VAL A 100 26.69 11.65 11.29
N ARG A 101 25.42 11.28 11.50
CA ARG A 101 25.05 10.04 12.21
C ARG A 101 24.10 9.22 11.36
N LEU A 102 24.39 7.94 11.22
CA LEU A 102 23.51 6.96 10.61
C LEU A 102 22.97 6.03 11.71
N SER A 103 21.64 6.00 11.86
CA SER A 103 20.95 5.25 12.92
C SER A 103 20.02 4.21 12.33
N VAL A 104 20.04 3.00 12.88
CA VAL A 104 19.05 1.96 12.61
C VAL A 104 17.91 2.17 13.59
N LEU A 105 16.74 2.59 13.12
CA LEU A 105 15.55 2.83 13.95
C LEU A 105 14.73 1.56 14.18
N ALA A 106 14.76 0.66 13.20
CA ALA A 106 14.15 -0.66 13.28
C ALA A 106 15.07 -1.66 12.56
N ALA A 107 15.26 -2.83 13.17
CA ALA A 107 16.00 -3.95 12.62
C ALA A 107 15.11 -5.19 12.59
N ALA A 108 15.43 -6.14 11.74
CA ALA A 108 14.81 -7.46 11.69
C ALA A 108 15.86 -8.51 11.40
N THR A 109 15.57 -9.78 11.70
CA THR A 109 16.47 -10.90 11.41
C THR A 109 16.82 -10.94 9.92
N PHE A 110 18.10 -11.12 9.63
CA PHE A 110 18.61 -11.25 8.28
C PHE A 110 18.88 -12.72 8.00
N ASP A 111 17.91 -13.39 7.41
CA ASP A 111 18.08 -14.77 6.98
C ASP A 111 19.00 -14.80 5.75
N MET A 112 20.15 -15.45 5.91
CA MET A 112 21.01 -15.80 4.78
C MET A 112 20.25 -16.83 3.94
N GLN A 113 19.58 -16.40 2.86
CA GLN A 113 19.05 -17.34 1.90
C GLN A 113 20.23 -18.04 1.23
N GLN A 114 20.36 -19.34 1.52
CA GLN A 114 21.32 -20.20 0.87
C GLN A 114 21.00 -20.22 -0.62
N ALA A 115 21.97 -19.86 -1.46
CA ALA A 115 21.86 -20.04 -2.91
C ALA A 115 21.61 -21.52 -3.19
N ASP A 116 20.70 -21.81 -4.13
CA ASP A 116 20.51 -23.17 -4.61
C ASP A 116 21.85 -23.69 -5.18
N LEU A 117 22.07 -25.00 -5.13
CA LEU A 117 23.33 -25.64 -5.54
C LEU A 117 23.68 -25.40 -7.02
N THR A 118 22.71 -24.90 -7.81
CA THR A 118 22.82 -24.53 -9.22
C THR A 118 23.33 -23.10 -9.45
N GLY A 119 23.47 -22.27 -8.41
CA GLY A 119 24.00 -20.90 -8.50
C GLY A 119 23.05 -19.86 -9.11
N GLU A 120 21.87 -20.26 -9.57
CA GLU A 120 20.85 -19.34 -10.11
C GLU A 120 19.79 -19.03 -9.05
N THR A 121 20.06 -18.02 -8.21
CA THR A 121 19.01 -17.37 -7.42
C THR A 121 18.45 -16.19 -8.20
N ILE A 122 17.43 -16.43 -9.02
CA ILE A 122 16.50 -15.37 -9.40
C ILE A 122 15.50 -15.24 -8.25
N ASP A 123 15.89 -14.52 -7.19
CA ASP A 123 14.92 -14.09 -6.17
C ASP A 123 14.17 -12.86 -6.71
N ASP A 124 13.21 -13.09 -7.62
CA ASP A 124 12.32 -12.05 -8.17
C ASP A 124 11.72 -11.18 -7.05
N GLY A 125 11.51 -11.76 -5.86
CA GLY A 125 11.01 -11.04 -4.69
C GLY A 125 12.02 -10.09 -4.05
N ALA A 126 13.33 -10.33 -4.17
CA ALA A 126 14.37 -9.38 -3.77
C ALA A 126 14.46 -8.21 -4.75
N ASP A 127 14.40 -8.47 -6.05
CA ASP A 127 14.52 -7.43 -7.07
C ASP A 127 13.32 -6.46 -7.04
N ILE A 128 12.10 -6.98 -6.91
CA ILE A 128 10.90 -6.15 -6.73
C ILE A 128 10.99 -5.32 -5.45
N ALA A 129 11.51 -5.90 -4.36
CA ALA A 129 11.65 -5.18 -3.10
C ALA A 129 12.67 -4.04 -3.20
N LEU A 130 13.81 -4.28 -3.86
CA LEU A 130 14.83 -3.25 -4.09
C LEU A 130 14.31 -2.13 -5.01
N PHE A 131 13.59 -2.51 -6.07
CA PHE A 131 12.93 -1.55 -6.95
C PHE A 131 11.94 -0.67 -6.18
N ALA A 132 11.05 -1.28 -5.38
CA ALA A 132 10.08 -0.56 -4.56
C ALA A 132 10.76 0.39 -3.56
N ASP A 133 11.87 -0.04 -2.94
CA ASP A 133 12.64 0.80 -2.01
C ASP A 133 13.23 2.03 -2.70
N ARG A 134 13.78 1.88 -3.91
CA ARG A 134 14.33 3.00 -4.68
C ARG A 134 13.27 4.02 -5.07
N ILE A 135 12.14 3.56 -5.59
CA ILE A 135 11.02 4.45 -5.97
C ILE A 135 10.49 5.20 -4.74
N ARG A 136 10.35 4.50 -3.60
CA ARG A 136 9.89 5.13 -2.35
C ARG A 136 10.91 6.11 -1.77
N ALA A 137 12.22 5.83 -1.89
CA ALA A 137 13.25 6.76 -1.45
C ALA A 137 13.16 8.10 -2.21
N ARG A 138 12.86 8.06 -3.51
CA ARG A 138 12.73 9.26 -4.35
C ARG A 138 11.38 9.96 -4.23
N LEU A 139 10.28 9.20 -4.32
CA LEU A 139 8.91 9.73 -4.46
C LEU A 139 8.09 9.70 -3.18
N GLY A 140 8.64 9.14 -2.10
CA GLY A 140 7.98 9.00 -0.81
C GLY A 140 7.26 7.65 -0.61
N GLU A 141 6.86 7.41 0.64
CA GLU A 141 6.28 6.14 1.10
C GLU A 141 5.00 5.72 0.37
N GLY A 142 4.17 6.69 -0.05
CA GLY A 142 2.91 6.46 -0.75
C GLY A 142 3.03 6.15 -2.24
N ALA A 143 4.24 6.16 -2.80
CA ALA A 143 4.45 5.99 -4.25
C ALA A 143 4.27 4.53 -4.72
N VAL A 144 4.55 3.56 -3.84
CA VAL A 144 4.39 2.13 -4.14
C VAL A 144 3.48 1.50 -3.11
N LEU A 145 2.29 1.11 -3.57
CA LEU A 145 1.25 0.52 -2.74
C LEU A 145 1.01 -0.94 -3.15
N ARG A 146 0.58 -1.75 -2.19
CA ARG A 146 0.18 -3.13 -2.42
C ARG A 146 -1.28 -3.35 -2.03
N PRO A 147 -2.08 -3.99 -2.90
CA PRO A 147 -3.41 -4.42 -2.53
C PRO A 147 -3.32 -5.60 -1.55
N VAL A 148 -4.10 -5.53 -0.48
CA VAL A 148 -4.27 -6.61 0.50
C VAL A 148 -5.75 -6.92 0.65
N ALA A 149 -6.06 -8.20 0.76
CA ALA A 149 -7.41 -8.64 1.09
C ALA A 149 -7.76 -8.22 2.52
N VAL A 150 -8.95 -7.68 2.69
CA VAL A 150 -9.52 -7.29 3.98
C VAL A 150 -10.76 -8.13 4.22
N GLU A 151 -10.95 -8.58 5.45
CA GLU A 151 -12.14 -9.33 5.87
C GLU A 151 -13.37 -8.42 5.88
N SER A 152 -13.93 -8.19 4.69
CA SER A 152 -15.11 -7.40 4.44
C SER A 152 -15.91 -8.07 3.33
N HIS A 153 -17.20 -8.30 3.57
CA HIS A 153 -18.10 -8.76 2.52
C HIS A 153 -18.56 -7.61 1.60
N LEU A 154 -18.36 -6.34 2.01
CA LEU A 154 -18.58 -5.19 1.14
C LEU A 154 -17.45 -5.10 0.09
N PRO A 155 -17.78 -5.12 -1.22
CA PRO A 155 -16.78 -5.20 -2.29
C PRO A 155 -15.76 -4.06 -2.29
N GLU A 156 -16.21 -2.82 -2.07
CA GLU A 156 -15.35 -1.63 -2.06
C GLU A 156 -14.39 -1.58 -0.85
N ARG A 157 -14.61 -2.45 0.15
CA ARG A 157 -13.80 -2.56 1.37
C ARG A 157 -13.09 -3.91 1.50
N ALA A 158 -13.34 -4.85 0.58
CA ALA A 158 -12.70 -6.16 0.54
C ALA A 158 -11.22 -6.09 0.15
N VAL A 159 -10.76 -4.94 -0.37
CA VAL A 159 -9.36 -4.69 -0.71
C VAL A 159 -8.94 -3.34 -0.14
N ALA A 160 -7.84 -3.33 0.62
CA ALA A 160 -7.16 -2.10 1.00
C ALA A 160 -5.83 -1.99 0.25
N THR A 161 -5.36 -0.78 0.02
CA THR A 161 -4.00 -0.51 -0.46
C THR A 161 -3.16 -0.01 0.69
N ILE A 162 -2.07 -0.72 1.00
CA ILE A 162 -1.12 -0.33 2.07
C ILE A 162 0.27 -0.08 1.49
N PRO A 163 1.13 0.71 2.15
CA PRO A 163 2.52 0.88 1.73
C PRO A 163 3.24 -0.45 1.55
N PHE A 164 4.10 -0.55 0.53
CA PHE A 164 4.75 -1.82 0.18
C PHE A 164 5.64 -2.41 1.30
N THR A 165 6.20 -1.55 2.17
CA THR A 165 7.03 -1.95 3.32
C THR A 165 6.27 -2.57 4.47
N GLU A 166 5.04 -2.13 4.69
CA GLU A 166 4.14 -2.63 5.73
C GLU A 166 3.39 -3.88 5.29
N ALA A 167 3.38 -4.15 3.98
CA ALA A 167 2.67 -5.29 3.46
C ALA A 167 3.19 -6.61 4.07
N PRO A 168 2.30 -7.44 4.64
CA PRO A 168 2.69 -8.72 5.20
C PRO A 168 3.37 -9.54 4.13
N ARG A 169 4.63 -9.88 4.40
CA ARG A 169 5.41 -10.75 3.53
C ARG A 169 4.88 -12.16 3.73
N ARG A 170 4.45 -12.80 2.64
CA ARG A 170 4.17 -14.23 2.65
C ARG A 170 5.49 -14.95 2.89
N THR A 171 5.74 -15.33 4.13
CA THR A 171 6.91 -16.13 4.55
C THR A 171 6.81 -17.57 4.07
N THR A 172 5.60 -18.03 3.76
CA THR A 172 5.35 -19.28 3.07
C THR A 172 4.99 -19.00 1.61
N PRO A 173 5.48 -19.79 0.63
CA PRO A 173 4.86 -19.84 -0.68
C PRO A 173 3.35 -20.04 -0.50
N PRO A 174 2.49 -19.62 -1.43
CA PRO A 174 1.12 -20.11 -1.42
C PRO A 174 1.19 -21.62 -1.20
N LYS A 175 0.77 -22.10 -0.02
CA LYS A 175 0.12 -23.40 0.02
C LYS A 175 -0.87 -23.27 -1.13
N LYS A 176 -0.67 -24.04 -2.21
CA LYS A 176 -1.72 -24.25 -3.21
C LYS A 176 -2.97 -24.36 -2.35
N PRO A 177 -3.93 -23.40 -2.45
CA PRO A 177 -5.05 -23.35 -1.53
C PRO A 177 -5.55 -24.78 -1.44
N GLY A 178 -5.38 -25.41 -0.28
CA GLY A 178 -5.32 -26.87 -0.22
C GLY A 178 -6.72 -27.35 -0.49
N ARG A 179 -7.07 -27.55 -1.78
CA ARG A 179 -8.43 -27.47 -2.33
C ARG A 179 -9.45 -27.12 -1.23
N LEU A 180 -9.38 -25.89 -0.71
CA LEU A 180 -10.58 -25.31 -0.12
C LEU A 180 -11.43 -25.20 -1.37
N GLN A 181 -12.31 -26.19 -1.54
CA GLN A 181 -13.28 -26.19 -2.61
C GLN A 181 -13.93 -24.82 -2.46
N ALA A 182 -13.59 -23.87 -3.33
CA ALA A 182 -14.46 -22.74 -3.55
C ALA A 182 -15.84 -23.39 -3.69
N PRO A 183 -16.84 -22.96 -2.90
CA PRO A 183 -18.16 -23.56 -2.98
C PRO A 183 -18.46 -23.71 -4.47
N GLN A 184 -18.64 -24.96 -4.92
CA GLN A 184 -18.76 -25.28 -6.33
C GLN A 184 -20.15 -24.80 -6.78
N THR A 185 -20.35 -23.49 -6.75
CA THR A 185 -21.40 -22.85 -7.51
C THR A 185 -20.96 -22.96 -8.95
N ILE A 186 -21.77 -23.63 -9.76
CA ILE A 186 -21.53 -23.85 -11.20
C ILE A 186 -21.29 -22.50 -11.93
N PHE A 187 -21.75 -21.40 -11.33
CA PHE A 187 -21.48 -20.02 -11.73
C PHE A 187 -21.09 -19.20 -10.50
N PRO A 188 -19.78 -19.04 -10.18
CA PRO A 188 -19.39 -18.01 -9.22
C PRO A 188 -19.81 -16.64 -9.78
N PRO A 189 -20.44 -15.76 -8.98
CA PRO A 189 -20.87 -14.46 -9.47
C PRO A 189 -19.63 -13.68 -9.94
N GLU A 190 -19.55 -13.38 -11.24
CA GLU A 190 -18.44 -12.61 -11.79
C GLU A 190 -18.55 -11.17 -11.30
N ARG A 191 -17.67 -10.80 -10.38
CA ARG A 191 -17.51 -9.43 -9.92
C ARG A 191 -16.85 -8.58 -10.99
N PRO A 192 -17.15 -7.27 -11.06
CA PRO A 192 -16.56 -6.39 -12.07
C PRO A 192 -15.03 -6.31 -11.90
N ILE A 193 -14.33 -6.20 -13.03
CA ILE A 193 -12.86 -6.04 -13.07
C ILE A 193 -12.43 -4.69 -12.50
N ARG A 194 -13.33 -3.69 -12.54
CA ARG A 194 -13.08 -2.33 -12.05
C ARG A 194 -14.21 -1.91 -11.12
N LEU A 195 -13.83 -1.49 -9.92
CA LEU A 195 -14.70 -0.81 -8.96
C LEU A 195 -14.35 0.67 -8.90
N PHE A 196 -15.35 1.52 -8.68
CA PHE A 196 -15.10 2.91 -8.33
C PHE A 196 -14.60 3.01 -6.87
N ARG A 197 -13.81 4.06 -6.58
CA ARG A 197 -13.34 4.33 -5.21
C ARG A 197 -14.49 4.63 -4.27
N SER A 198 -15.53 5.26 -4.80
CA SER A 198 -16.78 5.52 -4.09
C SER A 198 -17.93 5.22 -5.06
N PRO A 199 -19.00 4.55 -4.61
CA PRO A 199 -20.16 4.30 -5.44
C PRO A 199 -20.74 5.58 -6.01
N GLU A 200 -21.04 5.60 -7.30
CA GLU A 200 -21.65 6.76 -7.95
C GLU A 200 -23.18 6.61 -7.96
N PRO A 201 -23.95 7.60 -7.48
CA PRO A 201 -25.40 7.52 -7.50
C PRO A 201 -25.92 7.51 -8.94
N ILE A 202 -26.95 6.70 -9.19
CA ILE A 202 -27.66 6.66 -10.46
C ILE A 202 -29.15 6.94 -10.25
N ASP A 203 -29.77 7.52 -11.26
CA ASP A 203 -31.21 7.77 -11.25
C ASP A 203 -31.92 6.62 -11.96
N VAL A 204 -32.72 5.86 -11.20
CA VAL A 204 -33.63 4.84 -11.72
C VAL A 204 -35.04 5.43 -11.70
N PRO A 205 -35.76 5.50 -12.82
CA PRO A 205 -37.14 6.00 -12.85
C PRO A 205 -38.03 5.21 -11.88
N ALA A 206 -38.78 5.92 -11.03
CA ALA A 206 -39.56 5.33 -9.93
C ALA A 206 -40.66 4.34 -10.35
N THR A 207 -40.94 4.24 -11.65
CA THR A 207 -41.95 3.34 -12.24
C THR A 207 -41.42 1.93 -12.52
N GLU A 208 -40.13 1.68 -12.33
CA GLU A 208 -39.50 0.39 -12.62
C GLU A 208 -39.59 -0.58 -11.43
N MET A 209 -39.68 -1.88 -11.73
CA MET A 209 -40.06 -2.98 -10.84
C MET A 209 -39.48 -2.86 -9.40
N PRO A 210 -40.30 -2.83 -8.32
CA PRO A 210 -39.80 -2.65 -6.96
C PRO A 210 -38.79 -3.71 -6.51
N GLU A 211 -38.93 -4.97 -6.92
CA GLU A 211 -38.07 -6.05 -6.44
C GLU A 211 -36.91 -6.40 -7.40
N GLY A 212 -36.87 -5.79 -8.59
CA GLY A 212 -36.02 -6.24 -9.71
C GLY A 212 -34.91 -5.26 -10.11
N PRO A 213 -34.07 -5.67 -11.08
CA PRO A 213 -33.13 -4.77 -11.74
C PRO A 213 -33.87 -3.67 -12.53
N PRO A 214 -33.26 -2.48 -12.70
CA PRO A 214 -33.85 -1.43 -13.51
C PRO A 214 -33.92 -1.83 -14.98
N LEU A 215 -34.93 -1.34 -15.70
CA LEU A 215 -35.02 -1.42 -17.16
C LEU A 215 -34.22 -0.29 -17.81
N HIS A 216 -34.15 0.86 -17.15
CA HIS A 216 -33.35 2.01 -17.57
C HIS A 216 -32.70 2.67 -16.36
N PHE A 217 -31.51 3.21 -16.56
CA PHE A 217 -30.88 4.05 -15.54
C PHE A 217 -30.17 5.24 -16.20
N ARG A 218 -30.13 6.37 -15.48
CA ARG A 218 -29.39 7.55 -15.91
C ARG A 218 -28.15 7.70 -15.06
N TRP A 219 -26.99 7.70 -15.72
CA TRP A 219 -25.68 7.86 -15.10
C TRP A 219 -24.87 8.91 -15.88
N ARG A 220 -24.27 9.87 -15.17
CA ARG A 220 -23.53 10.99 -15.78
C ARG A 220 -24.27 11.68 -16.94
N ARG A 221 -25.58 11.90 -16.76
CA ARG A 221 -26.52 12.51 -17.73
C ARG A 221 -26.82 11.68 -18.99
N ALA A 222 -26.26 10.48 -19.12
CA ALA A 222 -26.61 9.54 -20.19
C ALA A 222 -27.66 8.53 -19.71
N LEU A 223 -28.63 8.21 -20.57
CA LEU A 223 -29.65 7.20 -20.31
C LEU A 223 -29.21 5.86 -20.93
N TYR A 224 -29.23 4.81 -20.14
CA TYR A 224 -28.86 3.46 -20.54
C TYR A 224 -30.07 2.55 -20.49
N ARG A 225 -30.28 1.75 -21.55
CA ARG A 225 -31.32 0.73 -21.61
C ARG A 225 -30.73 -0.63 -21.28
N VAL A 226 -31.28 -1.29 -20.27
CA VAL A 226 -30.90 -2.63 -19.85
C VAL A 226 -31.46 -3.66 -20.83
N THR A 227 -30.59 -4.54 -21.35
CA THR A 227 -30.98 -5.67 -22.21
C THR A 227 -30.90 -7.01 -21.49
N ARG A 228 -29.97 -7.15 -20.55
CA ARG A 228 -29.83 -8.34 -19.71
C ARG A 228 -29.53 -7.94 -18.27
N ALA A 229 -30.07 -8.71 -17.35
CA ALA A 229 -29.84 -8.51 -15.93
C ALA A 229 -29.71 -9.87 -15.20
N GLU A 230 -28.85 -9.91 -14.19
CA GLU A 230 -28.65 -11.06 -13.31
C GLU A 230 -28.50 -10.59 -11.86
N GLY A 231 -29.04 -11.37 -10.91
CA GLY A 231 -29.05 -11.03 -9.49
C GLY A 231 -30.44 -11.25 -8.86
N PRO A 232 -30.66 -10.81 -7.60
CA PRO A 232 -29.72 -10.03 -6.80
C PRO A 232 -28.67 -10.88 -6.05
N GLU A 233 -27.41 -10.41 -6.01
CA GLU A 233 -26.46 -10.79 -4.96
C GLU A 233 -26.75 -9.92 -3.74
N ARG A 234 -27.35 -10.52 -2.70
CA ARG A 234 -27.72 -9.81 -1.47
C ARG A 234 -26.56 -9.79 -0.48
N ILE A 235 -26.09 -8.58 -0.14
CA ILE A 235 -25.03 -8.34 0.83
C ILE A 235 -25.60 -7.52 1.98
N ALA A 236 -25.68 -8.12 3.17
CA ALA A 236 -26.07 -7.43 4.39
C ALA A 236 -24.99 -6.43 4.85
N ALA A 237 -25.31 -5.56 5.80
CA ALA A 237 -24.30 -4.71 6.43
C ALA A 237 -23.39 -5.51 7.37
N GLU A 238 -22.17 -5.00 7.59
CA GLU A 238 -21.21 -5.57 8.52
C GLU A 238 -21.60 -5.27 9.96
N TRP A 239 -22.37 -6.18 10.57
CA TRP A 239 -22.90 -6.07 11.92
C TRP A 239 -21.85 -5.82 13.02
N TRP A 240 -20.58 -6.16 12.77
CA TRP A 240 -19.47 -6.00 13.73
C TRP A 240 -18.78 -4.63 13.66
N ARG A 241 -19.18 -3.74 12.75
CA ARG A 241 -18.65 -2.37 12.68
C ARG A 241 -19.65 -1.39 13.25
N GLU A 242 -19.18 -0.47 14.10
CA GLU A 242 -19.98 0.68 14.54
C GLU A 242 -20.42 1.46 13.29
N ALA A 243 -21.73 1.48 13.02
CA ALA A 243 -22.28 2.13 11.84
C ALA A 243 -22.10 3.66 11.99
N PRO A 244 -21.40 4.36 11.08
CA PRO A 244 -21.28 5.82 11.15
C PRO A 244 -22.62 6.55 10.92
N SER A 245 -23.64 5.84 10.41
CA SER A 245 -25.00 6.31 10.21
C SER A 245 -25.93 5.13 9.89
N ASP A 246 -27.23 5.26 10.17
CA ASP A 246 -28.27 4.29 9.80
C ASP A 246 -28.28 3.94 8.30
N GLU A 247 -27.75 4.83 7.44
CA GLU A 247 -27.67 4.61 6.00
C GLU A 247 -26.67 3.51 5.62
N ALA A 248 -25.51 3.43 6.29
CA ALA A 248 -24.48 2.42 6.01
C ALA A 248 -24.84 1.01 6.50
N ALA A 249 -25.86 0.89 7.36
CA ALA A 249 -26.37 -0.35 7.92
C ALA A 249 -27.41 -1.06 7.02
N SER A 250 -27.73 -0.48 5.85
CA SER A 250 -28.76 -1.03 4.96
C SER A 250 -28.24 -2.16 4.07
N THR A 251 -29.01 -3.25 3.99
CA THR A 251 -28.80 -4.35 3.03
C THR A 251 -28.73 -3.82 1.60
N ARG A 252 -27.82 -4.41 0.80
CA ARG A 252 -27.59 -4.06 -0.59
C ARG A 252 -27.91 -5.25 -1.49
N ASP A 253 -28.70 -5.00 -2.53
CA ASP A 253 -28.99 -5.97 -3.58
C ASP A 253 -28.22 -5.55 -4.84
N TYR A 254 -27.22 -6.35 -5.23
CA TYR A 254 -26.36 -6.10 -6.38
C TYR A 254 -26.88 -6.82 -7.63
N PHE A 255 -26.86 -6.14 -8.77
CA PHE A 255 -27.32 -6.61 -10.06
C PHE A 255 -26.24 -6.42 -11.12
N ARG A 256 -26.01 -7.46 -11.91
CA ARG A 256 -25.16 -7.40 -13.10
C ARG A 256 -26.05 -7.03 -14.30
N ILE A 257 -25.69 -5.97 -14.99
CA ILE A 257 -26.51 -5.37 -16.04
C ILE A 257 -25.69 -5.30 -17.34
N GLU A 258 -26.30 -5.67 -18.46
CA GLU A 258 -25.77 -5.44 -19.81
C GLU A 258 -26.69 -4.42 -20.51
N ASP A 259 -26.11 -3.37 -21.09
CA ASP A 259 -26.87 -2.38 -21.87
C ASP A 259 -27.10 -2.83 -23.33
N ALA A 260 -27.75 -1.98 -24.14
CA ALA A 260 -27.97 -2.25 -25.55
C ALA A 260 -26.70 -2.21 -26.42
N ASP A 261 -25.64 -1.56 -25.93
CA ASP A 261 -24.34 -1.47 -26.60
C ASP A 261 -23.38 -2.61 -26.17
N GLY A 262 -23.85 -3.53 -25.30
CA GLY A 262 -23.05 -4.64 -24.77
C GLY A 262 -22.12 -4.27 -23.61
N ARG A 263 -22.25 -3.07 -23.03
CA ARG A 263 -21.48 -2.65 -21.86
C ARG A 263 -22.05 -3.28 -20.60
N ARG A 264 -21.17 -3.70 -19.70
CA ARG A 264 -21.54 -4.36 -18.45
C ARG A 264 -21.34 -3.45 -17.25
N TYR A 265 -22.33 -3.43 -16.38
CA TYR A 265 -22.36 -2.63 -15.16
C TYR A 265 -22.69 -3.51 -13.97
N TRP A 266 -22.21 -3.10 -12.80
CA TRP A 266 -22.59 -3.71 -11.53
C TRP A 266 -23.28 -2.65 -10.70
N LEU A 267 -24.59 -2.73 -10.62
CA LEU A 267 -25.41 -1.76 -9.92
C LEU A 267 -25.80 -2.34 -8.57
N TYR A 268 -26.01 -1.50 -7.57
CA TYR A 268 -26.67 -1.96 -6.36
C TYR A 268 -27.77 -1.01 -5.91
N ARG A 269 -28.79 -1.63 -5.34
CA ARG A 269 -29.84 -0.95 -4.58
C ARG A 269 -29.49 -1.01 -3.11
N GLN A 270 -29.41 0.14 -2.48
CA GLN A 270 -29.26 0.28 -1.03
C GLN A 270 -30.62 0.45 -0.38
N GLY A 271 -30.93 -0.43 0.57
CA GLY A 271 -32.25 -0.50 1.18
C GLY A 271 -33.19 -1.44 0.43
N LEU A 272 -34.20 -1.94 1.16
CA LEU A 272 -35.25 -2.79 0.62
C LEU A 272 -36.55 -2.00 0.49
N TYR A 273 -37.36 -2.33 -0.49
CA TYR A 273 -38.73 -1.82 -0.56
C TYR A 273 -39.53 -2.47 0.57
N GLY A 274 -40.22 -1.68 1.40
CA GLY A 274 -41.29 -2.21 2.25
C GLY A 274 -41.15 -2.13 3.78
N ASN A 275 -40.29 -1.29 4.39
CA ASN A 275 -40.54 -0.88 5.80
C ASN A 275 -39.77 0.37 6.28
N THR A 276 -39.29 1.24 5.39
CA THR A 276 -38.40 2.35 5.76
C THR A 276 -38.91 3.67 5.20
N GLN A 277 -38.84 4.77 5.97
CA GLN A 277 -39.21 6.13 5.53
C GLN A 277 -38.33 6.65 4.38
N VAL A 278 -37.17 6.02 4.13
CA VAL A 278 -36.21 6.43 3.12
C VAL A 278 -36.37 5.56 1.88
N PRO A 279 -36.62 6.15 0.69
CA PRO A 279 -36.71 5.39 -0.55
C PRO A 279 -35.35 4.75 -0.87
N PRO A 280 -35.33 3.54 -1.46
CA PRO A 280 -34.09 2.89 -1.82
C PRO A 280 -33.33 3.71 -2.86
N ARG A 281 -32.00 3.73 -2.71
CA ARG A 281 -31.10 4.49 -3.57
C ARG A 281 -30.30 3.54 -4.44
N TRP A 282 -30.04 3.95 -5.67
CA TRP A 282 -29.30 3.16 -6.63
C TRP A 282 -27.92 3.75 -6.87
N PHE A 283 -26.95 2.86 -7.03
CA PHE A 283 -25.55 3.21 -7.24
C PHE A 283 -24.91 2.27 -8.25
N MET A 284 -23.78 2.71 -8.80
CA MET A 284 -22.83 1.96 -9.60
C MET A 284 -21.47 1.88 -8.89
#